data_AF-A0A9P8L9H9-F1
#
_entry.id   AF-A0A9P8L9H9-F1
#
_cell.length_a   1.000
_cell.length_b   1.000
_cell.length_c   1.000
_cell.angle_alpha   90.00
_cell.angle_beta   90.00
_cell.angle_gamma   90.00
#
_symmetry.space_group_name_H-M   'P 1'
#
loop_
_entity.id
_entity.type
_entity.pdbx_description
1 polymer ?
#
loop_
_entity_poly.entity_id
_entity_poly.type
_entity_poly.pdbx_seq_one_letter_code
_entity_poly.pdbx_strand_id
1 'polypeptide(L)'
;MPMTLLSYLTRANPVLTMETSVGTNTNSTEWLPIEGVCDWTEFNYRTLHSIFQDSWQIMMWADIPVLDEGLPLCEIFAEDGLGHLIATWNAQVVSRALRESGGRLLMVAGSSAQLYTGVVPDWAGIQKDHRNPGKKTYRNYCPGDTKLNTRYGYILTDKELVVIRVIKSADPPPHERPRRSTAQYEPGHLRDLSDVSSALSEISIYGNTGELENYEKLEIKSIPWSNEGPSELTVNLALWYLLSMAGVDNSIEMSYPPLDSRRLKQEGSELEPRIRYCHVTSGKMTSSLPARAYVLPTTIITTDPSAEGSSSVQAGG
;
A
#
# COMPACT_ATOMS: atom_id res chain seq x y z
N MET A 1 -28.31 5.31 9.69
CA MET A 1 -28.17 4.35 10.81
C MET A 1 -26.69 4.10 11.06
N PRO A 2 -26.24 4.01 12.32
CA PRO A 2 -24.85 3.69 12.63
C PRO A 2 -24.61 2.18 12.41
N MET A 3 -23.42 1.80 11.96
CA MET A 3 -23.01 0.41 11.72
C MET A 3 -21.58 0.17 12.19
N THR A 4 -21.15 -1.08 12.34
CA THR A 4 -19.76 -1.38 12.73
C THR A 4 -18.78 -1.07 11.60
N LEU A 5 -17.50 -0.84 11.92
CA LEU A 5 -16.44 -0.63 10.92
C LEU A 5 -16.34 -1.81 9.95
N LEU A 6 -16.46 -3.04 10.46
CA LEU A 6 -16.45 -4.24 9.62
C LEU A 6 -17.62 -4.21 8.65
N SER A 7 -18.85 -4.03 9.15
CA SER A 7 -20.05 -3.93 8.30
C SER A 7 -19.95 -2.81 7.26
N TYR A 8 -19.32 -1.69 7.63
CA TYR A 8 -19.12 -0.54 6.76
C TYR A 8 -18.16 -0.82 5.60
N LEU A 9 -17.03 -1.48 5.88
CA LEU A 9 -16.02 -1.84 4.88
C LEU A 9 -16.43 -3.04 4.03
N THR A 10 -17.35 -3.87 4.51
CA THR A 10 -17.81 -5.07 3.81
C THR A 10 -19.09 -4.87 3.00
N ARG A 11 -19.49 -3.62 2.77
CA ARG A 11 -20.59 -3.31 1.85
C ARG A 11 -20.23 -3.75 0.44
N ALA A 12 -21.22 -4.23 -0.30
CA ALA A 12 -21.13 -4.49 -1.72
C ALA A 12 -20.51 -3.29 -2.44
N ASN A 13 -19.56 -3.54 -3.34
CA ASN A 13 -19.19 -2.51 -4.31
C ASN A 13 -20.35 -2.31 -5.31
N PRO A 14 -20.42 -1.14 -5.96
CA PRO A 14 -21.41 -0.89 -6.99
C PRO A 14 -21.28 -1.90 -8.14
N VAL A 15 -22.40 -2.35 -8.67
CA VAL A 15 -22.44 -3.20 -9.87
C VAL A 15 -22.05 -2.35 -11.07
N LEU A 16 -21.11 -2.84 -11.88
CA LEU A 16 -20.55 -2.11 -13.01
C LEU A 16 -21.11 -2.63 -14.33
N THR A 17 -21.45 -1.70 -15.21
CA THR A 17 -21.75 -1.99 -16.62
C THR A 17 -20.56 -1.53 -17.46
N MET A 18 -19.86 -2.49 -18.06
CA MET A 18 -18.67 -2.20 -18.88
C MET A 18 -19.08 -2.22 -20.36
N GLU A 19 -18.91 -1.09 -21.05
CA GLU A 19 -19.13 -0.98 -22.51
C GLU A 19 -17.83 -0.70 -23.28
N THR A 20 -16.69 -0.85 -22.63
CA THR A 20 -15.37 -0.54 -23.20
C THR A 20 -14.93 -1.54 -24.26
N SER A 21 -14.30 -1.04 -25.32
CA SER A 21 -13.43 -1.82 -26.20
C SER A 21 -12.09 -2.13 -25.52
N VAL A 22 -11.55 -3.33 -25.76
CA VAL A 22 -10.27 -3.79 -25.19
C VAL A 22 -9.13 -2.86 -25.63
N GLY A 23 -8.45 -2.24 -24.68
CA GLY A 23 -7.26 -1.42 -24.90
C GLY A 23 -5.99 -2.27 -24.91
N THR A 24 -4.97 -1.84 -25.65
CA THR A 24 -3.66 -2.51 -25.67
C THR A 24 -2.88 -2.15 -24.40
N ASN A 25 -2.34 -3.15 -23.69
CA ASN A 25 -1.39 -2.90 -22.60
C ASN A 25 -0.20 -2.08 -23.10
N THR A 26 0.19 -1.05 -22.34
CA THR A 26 1.43 -0.32 -22.60
C THR A 26 2.59 -1.24 -22.25
N ASN A 27 3.30 -1.73 -23.27
CA ASN A 27 4.50 -2.52 -23.08
C ASN A 27 5.71 -1.65 -23.43
N SER A 28 6.74 -1.64 -22.57
CA SER A 28 8.04 -1.07 -22.91
C SER A 28 9.06 -2.18 -23.04
N THR A 29 9.78 -2.21 -24.16
CA THR A 29 10.92 -3.11 -24.36
C THR A 29 12.06 -2.89 -23.38
N GLU A 30 12.01 -1.83 -22.57
CA GLU A 30 12.98 -1.51 -21.53
C GLU A 30 12.57 -2.00 -20.13
N TRP A 31 11.37 -2.59 -19.97
CA TRP A 31 10.95 -3.16 -18.70
C TRP A 31 11.56 -4.54 -18.52
N LEU A 32 12.19 -4.76 -17.36
CA LEU A 32 12.73 -6.07 -17.01
C LEU A 32 11.61 -6.92 -16.42
N PRO A 33 11.52 -8.20 -16.82
CA PRO A 33 10.50 -9.06 -16.28
C PRO A 33 10.77 -9.38 -14.80
N ILE A 34 9.72 -9.34 -13.98
CA ILE A 34 9.76 -9.84 -12.60
C ILE A 34 9.47 -11.33 -12.65
N GLU A 35 10.52 -12.13 -12.55
CA GLU A 35 10.43 -13.60 -12.58
C GLU A 35 9.80 -14.19 -11.30
N GLY A 36 9.73 -13.41 -10.22
CA GLY A 36 9.30 -13.86 -8.89
C GLY A 36 7.88 -13.45 -8.47
N VAL A 37 6.85 -13.47 -9.33
CA VAL A 37 5.47 -13.20 -8.89
C VAL A 37 4.87 -14.45 -8.21
N CYS A 38 4.34 -14.33 -6.99
CA CYS A 38 3.64 -15.43 -6.32
C CYS A 38 2.43 -14.97 -5.48
N ASP A 39 1.59 -15.91 -5.03
CA ASP A 39 0.46 -15.61 -4.13
C ASP A 39 0.94 -15.17 -2.73
N TRP A 40 0.37 -14.08 -2.23
CA TRP A 40 0.57 -13.58 -0.87
C TRP A 40 -0.41 -14.27 0.08
N THR A 41 -0.11 -15.53 0.40
CA THR A 41 -1.00 -16.42 1.18
C THR A 41 -1.39 -15.87 2.57
N GLU A 42 -0.51 -15.10 3.22
CA GLU A 42 -0.80 -14.46 4.52
C GLU A 42 -1.84 -13.32 4.44
N PHE A 43 -1.97 -12.67 3.27
CA PHE A 43 -2.96 -11.62 3.05
C PHE A 43 -4.33 -12.24 2.76
N ASN A 44 -4.98 -12.72 3.82
CA ASN A 44 -6.30 -13.34 3.74
C ASN A 44 -7.20 -12.83 4.88
N TYR A 45 -8.52 -13.02 4.70
CA TYR A 45 -9.53 -12.55 5.63
C TYR A 45 -9.25 -13.03 7.06
N ARG A 46 -8.97 -14.32 7.26
CA ARG A 46 -8.79 -14.91 8.59
C ARG A 46 -7.62 -14.29 9.35
N THR A 47 -6.46 -14.16 8.69
CA THR A 47 -5.26 -13.57 9.30
C THR A 47 -5.50 -12.11 9.67
N LEU A 48 -5.95 -11.31 8.71
CA LEU A 48 -6.11 -9.86 8.89
C LEU A 48 -7.26 -9.52 9.86
N HIS A 49 -8.36 -10.26 9.80
CA HIS A 49 -9.48 -10.11 10.74
C HIS A 49 -9.04 -10.37 12.18
N SER A 50 -8.19 -11.36 12.43
CA SER A 50 -7.63 -11.65 13.76
C SER A 50 -6.72 -10.53 14.26
N ILE A 51 -5.85 -9.99 13.39
CA ILE A 51 -4.87 -8.94 13.73
C ILE A 51 -5.57 -7.64 14.14
N PHE A 52 -6.66 -7.28 13.45
CA PHE A 52 -7.34 -6.00 13.62
C PHE A 52 -8.67 -6.11 14.40
N GLN A 53 -8.91 -7.25 15.06
CA GLN A 53 -10.18 -7.54 15.75
C GLN A 53 -10.71 -6.43 16.67
N ASP A 54 -9.83 -5.76 17.42
CA ASP A 54 -10.26 -4.72 18.37
C ASP A 54 -10.84 -3.47 17.67
N SER A 55 -10.58 -3.29 16.38
CA SER A 55 -11.06 -2.15 15.60
C SER A 55 -12.47 -2.35 15.03
N TRP A 56 -13.02 -3.58 15.07
CA TRP A 56 -14.30 -3.89 14.40
C TRP A 56 -15.52 -3.28 15.04
N GLN A 57 -15.49 -3.06 16.35
CA GLN A 57 -16.62 -2.48 17.07
C GLN A 57 -16.68 -0.95 16.99
N ILE A 58 -15.76 -0.32 16.24
CA ILE A 58 -15.82 1.12 15.98
C ILE A 58 -17.09 1.44 15.21
N MET A 59 -17.87 2.39 15.74
CA MET A 59 -19.14 2.79 15.13
C MET A 59 -18.91 3.79 14.00
N MET A 60 -19.43 3.44 12.83
CA MET A 60 -19.40 4.22 11.61
C MET A 60 -20.78 4.78 11.30
N TRP A 61 -20.81 5.99 10.72
CA TRP A 61 -22.03 6.59 10.20
C TRP A 61 -22.16 6.31 8.71
N ALA A 62 -23.36 5.91 8.30
CA ALA A 62 -23.69 5.47 6.94
C ALA A 62 -24.16 6.62 6.04
N ASP A 63 -23.47 7.75 6.04
CA ASP A 63 -23.79 8.94 5.25
C ASP A 63 -23.06 8.99 3.90
N ILE A 64 -22.27 7.95 3.56
CA ILE A 64 -21.82 7.78 2.18
C ILE A 64 -23.00 7.26 1.35
N PRO A 65 -23.44 8.00 0.31
CA PRO A 65 -24.52 7.58 -0.57
C PRO A 65 -24.26 6.17 -1.12
N VAL A 66 -25.28 5.31 -1.11
CA VAL A 66 -25.23 4.07 -1.88
C VAL A 66 -25.23 4.47 -3.35
N LEU A 67 -24.24 4.00 -4.11
CA LEU A 67 -24.30 4.11 -5.56
C LEU A 67 -25.22 3.00 -6.05
N ASP A 68 -26.39 3.39 -6.55
CA ASP A 68 -27.41 2.48 -7.06
C ASP A 68 -27.07 1.99 -8.47
N GLU A 69 -27.59 0.81 -8.85
CA GLU A 69 -27.27 0.06 -10.08
C GLU A 69 -27.75 0.71 -11.39
N GLY A 70 -28.20 1.97 -11.36
CA GLY A 70 -28.64 2.73 -12.53
C GLY A 70 -28.04 4.13 -12.62
N LEU A 71 -27.04 4.45 -11.79
CA LEU A 71 -26.34 5.72 -11.91
C LEU A 71 -25.36 5.66 -13.08
N PRO A 72 -25.30 6.70 -13.94
CA PRO A 72 -24.31 6.78 -15.03
C PRO A 72 -22.86 6.66 -14.55
N LEU A 73 -22.59 6.87 -13.26
CA LEU A 73 -21.28 6.68 -12.64
C LEU A 73 -20.82 5.21 -12.61
N CYS A 74 -21.75 4.26 -12.71
CA CYS A 74 -21.46 2.82 -12.75
C CYS A 74 -21.38 2.27 -14.19
N GLU A 75 -21.68 3.11 -15.18
CA GLU A 75 -21.49 2.83 -16.61
C GLU A 75 -20.09 3.29 -17.02
N ILE A 76 -19.17 2.34 -17.16
CA ILE A 76 -17.77 2.65 -17.43
C ILE A 76 -17.52 2.53 -18.93
N PHE A 77 -17.33 3.69 -19.56
CA PHE A 77 -17.03 3.82 -20.99
C PHE A 77 -15.54 4.05 -21.28
N ALA A 78 -14.79 4.53 -20.28
CA ALA A 78 -13.38 4.86 -20.38
C ALA A 78 -12.71 4.90 -18.97
N GLU A 79 -11.39 5.07 -18.96
CA GLU A 79 -10.54 5.06 -17.76
C GLU A 79 -10.94 6.14 -16.74
N ASP A 80 -11.31 7.33 -17.22
CA ASP A 80 -11.77 8.44 -16.39
C ASP A 80 -13.06 8.10 -15.64
N GLY A 81 -13.95 7.31 -16.24
CA GLY A 81 -15.15 6.77 -15.59
C GLY A 81 -14.80 5.91 -14.37
N LEU A 82 -13.88 4.95 -14.54
CA LEU A 82 -13.41 4.11 -13.43
C LEU A 82 -12.72 4.94 -12.35
N GLY A 83 -11.89 5.91 -12.74
CA GLY A 83 -11.26 6.84 -11.81
C GLY A 83 -12.26 7.64 -10.98
N HIS A 84 -13.34 8.15 -11.59
CA HIS A 84 -14.40 8.86 -10.89
C HIS A 84 -15.17 7.96 -9.92
N LEU A 85 -15.44 6.71 -10.32
CA LEU A 85 -16.06 5.72 -9.44
C LEU A 85 -15.18 5.43 -8.22
N ILE A 86 -13.90 5.14 -8.42
CA ILE A 86 -12.94 4.88 -7.34
C ILE A 86 -12.84 6.10 -6.40
N ALA A 87 -12.82 7.32 -6.95
CA ALA A 87 -12.81 8.56 -6.17
C ALA A 87 -14.05 8.67 -5.27
N THR A 88 -15.22 8.38 -5.83
CA THR A 88 -16.52 8.59 -5.19
C THR A 88 -16.84 7.50 -4.19
N TRP A 89 -16.46 6.26 -4.49
CA TRP A 89 -16.75 5.09 -3.67
C TRP A 89 -15.56 4.69 -2.80
N ASN A 90 -14.56 4.03 -3.39
CA ASN A 90 -13.49 3.37 -2.62
C ASN A 90 -12.67 4.38 -1.80
N ALA A 91 -12.21 5.47 -2.42
CA ALA A 91 -11.37 6.45 -1.75
C ALA A 91 -12.11 7.15 -0.59
N GLN A 92 -13.40 7.46 -0.74
CA GLN A 92 -14.21 8.05 0.33
C GLN A 92 -14.47 7.05 1.47
N VAL A 93 -14.89 5.83 1.12
CA VAL A 93 -15.18 4.77 2.10
C VAL A 93 -13.93 4.45 2.91
N VAL A 94 -12.81 4.16 2.23
CA VAL A 94 -11.55 3.74 2.85
C VAL A 94 -10.91 4.88 3.64
N SER A 95 -10.81 6.09 3.09
CA SER A 95 -10.19 7.22 3.81
C SER A 95 -10.97 7.59 5.06
N ARG A 96 -12.30 7.52 5.01
CA ARG A 96 -13.13 7.73 6.19
C ARG A 96 -12.90 6.64 7.22
N ALA A 97 -12.96 5.37 6.81
CA ALA A 97 -12.71 4.24 7.70
C ALA A 97 -11.35 4.35 8.39
N LEU A 98 -10.29 4.68 7.64
CA LEU A 98 -8.95 4.92 8.18
C LEU A 98 -8.96 6.05 9.21
N ARG A 99 -9.57 7.20 8.89
CA ARG A 99 -9.64 8.34 9.82
C ARG A 99 -10.35 7.99 11.13
N GLU A 100 -11.54 7.38 11.05
CA GLU A 100 -12.33 7.05 12.24
C GLU A 100 -11.72 5.90 13.04
N SER A 101 -10.94 5.02 12.40
CA SER A 101 -10.23 3.92 13.06
C SER A 101 -8.84 4.31 13.60
N GLY A 102 -8.43 5.57 13.50
CA GLY A 102 -7.11 6.05 13.92
C GLY A 102 -5.95 5.62 13.01
N GLY A 103 -6.25 5.23 11.76
CA GLY A 103 -5.26 4.99 10.72
C GLY A 103 -4.48 6.24 10.34
N ARG A 104 -3.23 6.06 9.91
CA ARG A 104 -2.29 7.16 9.60
C ARG A 104 -2.39 7.66 8.17
N LEU A 105 -2.84 6.79 7.26
CA LEU A 105 -2.90 7.08 5.84
C LEU A 105 -4.32 7.44 5.40
N LEU A 106 -4.41 8.15 4.29
CA LEU A 106 -5.62 8.40 3.52
C LEU A 106 -5.39 7.96 2.07
N MET A 107 -6.44 7.45 1.42
CA MET A 107 -6.40 7.14 -0.01
C MET A 107 -6.76 8.39 -0.81
N VAL A 108 -5.88 8.80 -1.72
CA VAL A 108 -6.05 9.99 -2.56
C VAL A 108 -5.72 9.69 -4.02
N ALA A 109 -6.24 10.53 -4.92
CA ALA A 109 -5.78 10.55 -6.30
C ALA A 109 -4.28 10.84 -6.35
N GLY A 110 -3.56 10.14 -7.22
CA GLY A 110 -2.11 10.16 -7.21
C GLY A 110 -1.51 11.50 -7.57
N SER A 111 -2.23 12.41 -8.23
CA SER A 111 -1.84 13.82 -8.42
C SER A 111 -1.53 14.57 -7.10
N SER A 112 -2.06 14.09 -5.97
CA SER A 112 -1.76 14.61 -4.63
C SER A 112 -0.48 14.02 -4.03
N ALA A 113 0.05 12.96 -4.60
CA ALA A 113 1.22 12.23 -4.12
C ALA A 113 2.37 12.34 -5.12
N GLN A 114 3.60 12.20 -4.64
CA GLN A 114 4.73 11.99 -5.52
C GLN A 114 5.66 10.95 -4.91
N LEU A 115 6.08 10.00 -5.75
CA LEU A 115 7.04 8.96 -5.42
C LEU A 115 8.46 9.57 -5.43
N TYR A 116 8.87 10.08 -6.60
CA TYR A 116 10.09 10.85 -6.83
C TYR A 116 9.87 11.77 -8.04
N THR A 117 10.89 12.55 -8.44
CA THR A 117 10.77 13.61 -9.43
C THR A 117 10.15 13.11 -10.75
N GLY A 118 8.99 13.66 -11.12
CA GLY A 118 8.30 13.35 -12.38
C GLY A 118 7.42 12.11 -12.39
N VAL A 119 7.36 11.34 -11.29
CA VAL A 119 6.58 10.09 -11.25
C VAL A 119 5.41 10.17 -10.29
N VAL A 120 4.21 10.06 -10.87
CA VAL A 120 2.91 10.21 -10.22
C VAL A 120 2.14 8.90 -10.43
N PRO A 121 1.66 8.25 -9.36
CA PRO A 121 0.81 7.07 -9.48
C PRO A 121 -0.62 7.47 -9.83
N ASP A 122 -1.49 6.50 -10.10
CA ASP A 122 -2.92 6.78 -10.34
C ASP A 122 -3.64 7.08 -9.02
N TRP A 123 -3.29 6.32 -7.98
CA TRP A 123 -3.76 6.47 -6.60
C TRP A 123 -2.60 6.38 -5.60
N ALA A 124 -2.81 6.86 -4.38
CA ALA A 124 -1.79 6.76 -3.33
C ALA A 124 -2.37 6.73 -1.92
N GLY A 125 -1.71 5.97 -1.04
CA GLY A 125 -1.80 6.11 0.40
C GLY A 125 -0.85 7.21 0.88
N ILE A 126 -1.38 8.29 1.45
CA ILE A 126 -0.57 9.42 1.94
C ILE A 126 -0.83 9.71 3.41
N GLN A 127 0.15 10.29 4.09
CA GLN A 127 -0.04 10.89 5.40
C GLN A 127 -0.13 12.42 5.25
N LYS A 128 -1.24 13.01 5.72
CA LYS A 128 -1.56 14.43 5.49
C LYS A 128 -0.52 15.40 6.07
N ASP A 129 0.17 15.00 7.13
CA ASP A 129 1.18 15.84 7.79
C ASP A 129 2.58 15.68 7.18
N HIS A 130 2.77 14.73 6.26
CA HIS A 130 4.06 14.43 5.64
C HIS A 130 4.10 14.94 4.19
N ARG A 131 4.28 16.25 4.04
CA ARG A 131 4.51 16.89 2.74
C ARG A 131 5.95 16.66 2.26
N ASN A 132 6.12 16.51 0.96
CA ASN A 132 7.45 16.47 0.35
C ASN A 132 8.12 17.86 0.49
N PRO A 133 9.35 17.96 1.05
CA PRO A 133 10.04 19.24 1.18
C PRO A 133 10.14 19.98 -0.14
N GLY A 134 9.74 21.26 -0.14
CA GLY A 134 9.79 22.12 -1.33
C GLY A 134 8.77 21.78 -2.43
N LYS A 135 7.82 20.84 -2.20
CA LYS A 135 6.82 20.44 -3.18
C LYS A 135 5.39 20.61 -2.65
N LYS A 136 4.43 20.70 -3.57
CA LYS A 136 2.99 20.79 -3.26
C LYS A 136 2.33 19.42 -3.00
N THR A 137 3.08 18.33 -3.11
CA THR A 137 2.61 16.94 -3.01
C THR A 137 2.94 16.32 -1.65
N TYR A 138 2.21 15.26 -1.31
CA TYR A 138 2.46 14.43 -0.13
C TYR A 138 3.42 13.29 -0.44
N ARG A 139 4.12 12.81 0.61
CA ARG A 139 4.91 11.59 0.52
C ARG A 139 3.98 10.39 0.27
N ASN A 140 4.32 9.57 -0.70
CA ASN A 140 3.61 8.32 -0.97
C ASN A 140 4.10 7.20 -0.04
N TYR A 141 3.17 6.50 0.60
CA TYR A 141 3.43 5.35 1.45
C TYR A 141 2.96 4.03 0.83
N CYS A 142 2.03 4.10 -0.14
CA CYS A 142 1.46 2.93 -0.80
C CYS A 142 0.88 3.37 -2.17
N PRO A 143 1.64 3.27 -3.27
CA PRO A 143 1.16 3.58 -4.61
C PRO A 143 0.04 2.62 -5.03
N GLY A 144 -1.00 3.19 -5.63
CA GLY A 144 -2.08 2.47 -6.29
C GLY A 144 -1.83 2.35 -7.79
N ASP A 145 -0.62 1.92 -8.15
CA ASP A 145 -0.21 1.56 -9.50
C ASP A 145 1.01 0.63 -9.43
N THR A 146 1.74 0.54 -10.54
CA THR A 146 2.87 -0.37 -10.71
C THR A 146 4.22 0.29 -10.45
N LYS A 147 4.23 1.59 -10.13
CA LYS A 147 5.43 2.37 -9.86
C LYS A 147 5.78 2.25 -8.38
N LEU A 148 6.09 1.01 -7.96
CA LEU A 148 6.33 0.69 -6.57
C LEU A 148 7.71 1.24 -6.13
N ASN A 149 7.78 1.87 -4.97
CA ASN A 149 9.03 2.19 -4.26
C ASN A 149 8.88 2.03 -2.74
N THR A 150 7.79 1.39 -2.35
CA THR A 150 7.40 1.08 -0.97
C THR A 150 7.09 -0.40 -0.88
N ARG A 151 7.11 -0.92 0.35
CA ARG A 151 6.80 -2.32 0.67
C ARG A 151 5.47 -2.79 0.11
N TYR A 152 4.47 -1.91 0.08
CA TYR A 152 3.12 -2.23 -0.33
C TYR A 152 2.66 -1.36 -1.48
N GLY A 153 1.86 -1.92 -2.38
CA GLY A 153 1.13 -1.20 -3.42
C GLY A 153 -0.12 -1.95 -3.84
N TYR A 154 -0.90 -1.38 -4.75
CA TYR A 154 -2.11 -2.03 -5.26
C TYR A 154 -2.44 -1.61 -6.68
N ILE A 155 -3.21 -2.44 -7.37
CA ILE A 155 -3.85 -2.13 -8.64
C ILE A 155 -5.35 -2.34 -8.44
N LEU A 156 -6.15 -1.33 -8.74
CA LEU A 156 -7.60 -1.40 -8.63
C LEU A 156 -8.23 -1.32 -10.02
N THR A 157 -9.10 -2.28 -10.31
CA THR A 157 -9.75 -2.43 -11.61
C THR A 157 -11.26 -2.57 -11.47
N ASP A 158 -11.95 -2.67 -12.60
CA ASP A 158 -13.37 -3.02 -12.67
C ASP A 158 -13.68 -4.46 -12.21
N LYS A 159 -12.68 -5.36 -12.23
CA LYS A 159 -12.87 -6.79 -11.92
C LYS A 159 -12.38 -7.16 -10.53
N GLU A 160 -11.30 -6.54 -10.08
CA GLU A 160 -10.63 -6.92 -8.85
C GLU A 160 -9.70 -5.83 -8.31
N LEU A 161 -9.35 -5.99 -7.04
CA LEU A 161 -8.20 -5.36 -6.42
C LEU A 161 -7.06 -6.38 -6.37
N VAL A 162 -5.88 -6.00 -6.86
CA VAL A 162 -4.65 -6.76 -6.65
C VAL A 162 -3.76 -5.99 -5.68
N VAL A 163 -3.56 -6.53 -4.48
CA VAL A 163 -2.61 -5.96 -3.51
C VAL A 163 -1.24 -6.61 -3.69
N ILE A 164 -0.19 -5.84 -3.43
CA ILE A 164 1.20 -6.23 -3.75
C ILE A 164 2.09 -5.98 -2.53
N ARG A 165 2.94 -6.95 -2.20
CA ARG A 165 4.07 -6.82 -1.27
C ARG A 165 5.38 -7.03 -2.03
N VAL A 166 6.28 -6.05 -1.93
CA VAL A 166 7.58 -6.03 -2.62
C VAL A 166 8.68 -6.59 -1.71
N ILE A 167 9.51 -7.50 -2.22
CA ILE A 167 10.69 -8.05 -1.52
C ILE A 167 11.95 -7.70 -2.32
N LYS A 168 12.97 -7.17 -1.64
CA LYS A 168 14.25 -6.78 -2.24
C LYS A 168 15.14 -8.01 -2.48
N SER A 169 15.86 -8.03 -3.59
CA SER A 169 16.88 -9.07 -3.86
C SER A 169 18.15 -8.82 -3.06
N ALA A 170 18.78 -9.91 -2.61
CA ALA A 170 20.12 -9.88 -2.04
C ALA A 170 21.21 -9.64 -3.09
N ASP A 171 20.92 -9.91 -4.38
CA ASP A 171 21.90 -9.82 -5.45
C ASP A 171 22.09 -8.36 -5.91
N PRO A 172 23.34 -7.93 -6.15
CA PRO A 172 23.62 -6.61 -6.69
C PRO A 172 22.92 -6.43 -8.05
N PRO A 173 22.53 -5.19 -8.42
CA PRO A 173 21.98 -4.93 -9.75
C PRO A 173 22.96 -5.44 -10.82
N PRO A 174 22.50 -6.14 -11.88
CA PRO A 174 23.34 -6.56 -12.99
C PRO A 174 24.20 -5.40 -13.54
N HIS A 175 25.50 -5.66 -13.71
CA HIS A 175 26.53 -4.65 -14.02
C HIS A 175 26.39 -3.96 -15.38
N GLU A 176 25.62 -4.51 -16.32
CA GLU A 176 25.34 -3.89 -17.63
C GLU A 176 23.85 -3.98 -17.94
N ARG A 177 23.19 -2.83 -18.00
CA ARG A 177 21.83 -2.69 -18.52
C ARG A 177 21.83 -1.63 -19.62
N PRO A 178 21.14 -1.83 -20.76
CA PRO A 178 21.07 -0.84 -21.82
C PRO A 178 20.64 0.52 -21.27
N ARG A 179 21.43 1.55 -21.55
CA ARG A 179 21.09 2.93 -21.18
C ARG A 179 19.81 3.35 -21.90
N ARG A 180 18.84 3.78 -21.10
CA ARG A 180 17.54 4.31 -21.50
C ARG A 180 17.63 5.35 -22.62
N SER A 181 16.76 5.19 -23.62
CA SER A 181 16.33 6.31 -24.44
C SER A 181 15.08 6.91 -23.81
N THR A 182 15.00 8.25 -23.73
CA THR A 182 13.81 8.95 -23.22
C THR A 182 12.63 8.72 -24.17
N ALA A 183 11.88 7.64 -23.96
CA ALA A 183 10.58 7.46 -24.59
C ALA A 183 9.61 8.51 -24.00
N GLN A 184 8.95 9.24 -24.89
CA GLN A 184 7.93 10.22 -24.55
C GLN A 184 6.81 9.52 -23.78
N TYR A 185 6.47 10.09 -22.63
CA TYR A 185 5.40 9.63 -21.77
C TYR A 185 4.07 9.96 -22.47
N GLU A 186 3.48 8.99 -23.16
CA GLU A 186 2.12 9.09 -23.67
C GLU A 186 1.14 8.70 -22.54
N PRO A 187 0.27 9.62 -22.10
CA PRO A 187 -0.68 9.37 -21.02
C PRO A 187 -1.91 8.64 -21.57
N GLY A 188 -2.12 7.43 -21.08
CA GLY A 188 -3.33 6.66 -21.32
C GLY A 188 -3.02 5.19 -21.47
N HIS A 189 -3.87 4.34 -20.91
CA HIS A 189 -4.45 3.18 -21.61
C HIS A 189 -4.97 2.19 -20.58
N LEU A 190 -6.28 1.91 -20.70
CA LEU A 190 -6.94 0.75 -20.09
C LEU A 190 -6.07 -0.48 -20.31
N ARG A 191 -5.68 -1.08 -19.18
CA ARG A 191 -5.00 -2.37 -19.19
C ARG A 191 -6.00 -3.43 -19.63
N ASP A 192 -5.58 -4.32 -20.53
CA ASP A 192 -6.25 -5.61 -20.71
C ASP A 192 -5.94 -6.45 -19.47
N LEU A 193 -6.89 -6.42 -18.52
CA LEU A 193 -6.73 -6.92 -17.15
C LEU A 193 -7.13 -8.39 -17.00
N SER A 194 -7.29 -9.13 -18.10
CA SER A 194 -7.53 -10.57 -18.00
C SER A 194 -6.36 -11.34 -17.40
N ASP A 195 -5.16 -10.74 -17.31
CA ASP A 195 -3.97 -11.39 -16.81
C ASP A 195 -3.03 -10.43 -16.04
N VAL A 196 -3.52 -9.91 -14.89
CA VAL A 196 -2.75 -8.99 -14.03
C VAL A 196 -1.40 -9.59 -13.61
N SER A 197 -1.31 -10.92 -13.49
CA SER A 197 -0.06 -11.62 -13.22
C SER A 197 0.96 -11.42 -14.34
N SER A 198 0.54 -11.56 -15.60
CA SER A 198 1.41 -11.34 -16.77
C SER A 198 1.85 -9.88 -16.88
N ALA A 199 0.93 -8.93 -16.63
CA ALA A 199 1.28 -7.51 -16.59
C ALA A 199 2.30 -7.20 -15.47
N LEU A 200 2.14 -7.76 -14.27
CA LEU A 200 3.07 -7.61 -13.13
C LEU A 200 4.44 -8.25 -13.39
N SER A 201 4.47 -9.36 -14.11
CA SER A 201 5.72 -9.95 -14.59
C SER A 201 6.44 -9.10 -15.62
N GLU A 202 5.82 -8.07 -16.21
CA GLU A 202 6.44 -7.17 -17.19
C GLU A 202 6.84 -5.80 -16.60
N ILE A 203 6.72 -5.58 -15.28
CA ILE A 203 6.84 -4.23 -14.69
C ILE A 203 8.23 -3.95 -14.11
N SER A 204 8.74 -2.73 -14.37
CA SER A 204 9.92 -2.17 -13.70
C SER A 204 9.53 -1.42 -12.42
N ILE A 205 10.11 -1.81 -11.29
CA ILE A 205 9.99 -1.12 -10.00
C ILE A 205 11.15 -0.12 -9.88
N TYR A 206 10.87 1.10 -9.41
CA TYR A 206 11.84 2.19 -9.38
C TYR A 206 12.33 2.46 -7.95
N GLY A 207 13.64 2.55 -7.77
CA GLY A 207 14.24 2.94 -6.49
C GLY A 207 14.05 4.42 -6.17
N ASN A 208 14.25 4.75 -4.89
CA ASN A 208 14.03 6.08 -4.30
C ASN A 208 14.91 7.21 -4.92
N THR A 209 15.98 6.85 -5.65
CA THR A 209 16.93 7.76 -6.30
C THR A 209 16.73 7.87 -7.82
N GLY A 210 15.77 7.15 -8.39
CA GLY A 210 15.71 6.91 -9.85
C GLY A 210 16.73 5.86 -10.33
N GLU A 211 17.49 5.26 -9.41
CA GLU A 211 18.29 4.07 -9.67
C GLU A 211 17.39 2.83 -9.61
N LEU A 212 17.62 1.87 -10.50
CA LEU A 212 16.94 0.58 -10.50
C LEU A 212 17.42 -0.23 -9.30
N GLU A 213 16.57 -0.38 -8.28
CA GLU A 213 16.79 -1.39 -7.25
C GLU A 213 16.44 -2.78 -7.81
N ASN A 214 17.16 -3.80 -7.35
CA ASN A 214 16.90 -5.19 -7.74
C ASN A 214 15.86 -5.77 -6.79
N TYR A 215 14.67 -6.11 -7.31
CA TYR A 215 13.61 -6.74 -6.54
C TYR A 215 13.61 -8.23 -6.81
N GLU A 216 13.54 -9.03 -5.75
CA GLU A 216 13.57 -10.50 -5.87
C GLU A 216 12.23 -11.03 -6.33
N LYS A 217 11.17 -10.49 -5.72
CA LYS A 217 9.88 -11.16 -5.67
C LYS A 217 8.76 -10.17 -5.42
N LEU A 218 7.64 -10.38 -6.10
CA LEU A 218 6.36 -9.76 -5.79
C LEU A 218 5.41 -10.79 -5.22
N GLU A 219 4.85 -10.52 -4.06
CA GLU A 219 3.77 -11.32 -3.51
C GLU A 219 2.46 -10.58 -3.72
N ILE A 220 1.50 -11.23 -4.37
CA ILE A 220 0.26 -10.60 -4.81
C ILE A 220 -0.96 -11.30 -4.25
N LYS A 221 -2.03 -10.56 -4.00
CA LYS A 221 -3.33 -11.16 -3.70
C LYS A 221 -4.41 -10.46 -4.52
N SER A 222 -5.14 -11.26 -5.30
CA SER A 222 -6.35 -10.87 -6.00
C SER A 222 -7.57 -10.93 -5.09
N ILE A 223 -8.38 -9.87 -5.11
CA ILE A 223 -9.65 -9.74 -4.39
C ILE A 223 -10.72 -9.32 -5.40
N PRO A 224 -11.68 -10.20 -5.74
CA PRO A 224 -12.73 -9.88 -6.69
C PRO A 224 -13.56 -8.65 -6.29
N TRP A 225 -13.94 -7.86 -7.27
CA TRP A 225 -14.79 -6.68 -7.09
C TRP A 225 -16.15 -7.02 -6.47
N SER A 226 -16.67 -8.20 -6.80
CA SER A 226 -17.96 -8.72 -6.34
C SER A 226 -17.96 -9.22 -4.89
N ASN A 227 -16.81 -9.32 -4.22
CA ASN A 227 -16.75 -9.80 -2.84
C ASN A 227 -17.49 -8.86 -1.89
N GLU A 228 -18.33 -9.41 -1.03
CA GLU A 228 -19.17 -8.65 -0.11
C GLU A 228 -19.43 -9.37 1.22
N GLY A 229 -19.84 -8.61 2.23
CA GLY A 229 -20.22 -9.16 3.52
C GLY A 229 -19.04 -9.53 4.43
N PRO A 230 -19.36 -9.88 5.68
CA PRO A 230 -18.38 -9.80 6.77
C PRO A 230 -17.43 -10.98 6.84
N SER A 231 -17.54 -11.99 5.97
CA SER A 231 -16.78 -13.26 6.07
C SER A 231 -15.70 -13.42 5.01
N GLU A 232 -15.54 -12.42 4.13
CA GLU A 232 -14.55 -12.45 3.07
C GLU A 232 -13.79 -11.10 2.96
N LEU A 233 -12.69 -11.10 2.21
CA LEU A 233 -12.02 -9.86 1.87
C LEU A 233 -12.81 -9.16 0.78
N THR A 234 -13.44 -8.05 1.11
CA THR A 234 -13.96 -7.09 0.11
C THR A 234 -12.85 -6.15 -0.33
N VAL A 235 -13.04 -5.47 -1.48
CA VAL A 235 -12.08 -4.46 -1.98
C VAL A 235 -11.79 -3.38 -0.94
N ASN A 236 -12.83 -2.78 -0.34
CA ASN A 236 -12.68 -1.70 0.64
C ASN A 236 -12.00 -2.20 1.92
N LEU A 237 -12.35 -3.40 2.39
CA LEU A 237 -11.72 -4.00 3.57
C LEU A 237 -10.23 -4.30 3.31
N ALA A 238 -9.89 -4.85 2.15
CA ALA A 238 -8.52 -5.14 1.76
C ALA A 238 -7.66 -3.86 1.62
N LEU A 239 -8.20 -2.81 0.97
CA LEU A 239 -7.53 -1.50 0.90
C LEU A 239 -7.30 -0.90 2.29
N TRP A 240 -8.29 -0.98 3.17
CA TRP A 240 -8.15 -0.50 4.54
C TRP A 240 -7.04 -1.26 5.30
N TYR A 241 -6.95 -2.58 5.16
CA TYR A 241 -5.86 -3.36 5.76
C TYR A 241 -4.50 -2.94 5.20
N LEU A 242 -4.37 -2.91 3.88
CA LEU A 242 -3.10 -2.60 3.22
C LEU A 242 -2.58 -1.21 3.62
N LEU A 243 -3.46 -0.20 3.63
CA LEU A 243 -3.10 1.16 4.01
C LEU A 243 -2.83 1.29 5.52
N SER A 244 -3.55 0.54 6.36
CA SER A 244 -3.26 0.47 7.80
C SER A 244 -1.85 -0.09 8.05
N MET A 245 -1.48 -1.15 7.32
CA MET A 245 -0.16 -1.77 7.38
C MET A 245 0.95 -0.85 6.86
N ALA A 246 0.73 -0.21 5.71
CA ALA A 246 1.68 0.73 5.12
C ALA A 246 1.92 1.96 6.02
N GLY A 247 0.92 2.38 6.80
CA GLY A 247 1.09 3.44 7.79
C GLY A 247 1.98 3.04 8.98
N VAL A 248 2.12 1.75 9.26
CA VAL A 248 2.97 1.23 10.35
C VAL A 248 4.43 1.09 9.88
N ASP A 249 4.64 0.40 8.76
CA ASP A 249 5.95 0.18 8.16
C ASP A 249 5.79 -0.10 6.66
N ASN A 250 6.43 0.73 5.84
CA ASN A 250 6.41 0.64 4.37
C ASN A 250 7.82 0.43 3.77
N SER A 251 8.79 0.02 4.59
CA SER A 251 10.18 -0.17 4.19
C SER A 251 10.37 -1.46 3.40
N ILE A 252 11.07 -1.41 2.27
CA ILE A 252 11.36 -2.60 1.47
C ILE A 252 12.56 -3.33 2.08
N GLU A 253 12.38 -4.62 2.37
CA GLU A 253 13.40 -5.48 2.98
C GLU A 253 13.62 -6.75 2.15
N MET A 254 14.72 -7.46 2.42
CA MET A 254 15.03 -8.76 1.80
C MET A 254 14.14 -9.90 2.33
N SER A 255 13.58 -9.73 3.52
CA SER A 255 12.61 -10.67 4.07
C SER A 255 11.73 -9.98 5.10
N TYR A 256 10.54 -10.53 5.30
CA TYR A 256 9.61 -10.02 6.29
C TYR A 256 9.24 -11.11 7.29
N PRO A 257 9.03 -10.73 8.56
CA PRO A 257 8.44 -11.65 9.54
C PRO A 257 6.97 -11.94 9.19
N PRO A 258 6.39 -13.04 9.70
CA PRO A 258 4.96 -13.30 9.60
C PRO A 258 4.12 -12.12 10.08
N LEU A 259 2.94 -11.90 9.49
CA LEU A 259 2.13 -10.71 9.78
C LEU A 259 1.68 -10.61 11.26
N ASP A 260 1.53 -11.73 11.96
CA ASP A 260 1.13 -11.76 13.38
C ASP A 260 2.32 -11.65 14.36
N SER A 261 3.51 -11.26 13.86
CA SER A 261 4.72 -11.15 14.67
C SER A 261 4.73 -9.92 15.57
N ARG A 262 5.56 -9.97 16.61
CA ARG A 262 5.77 -8.86 17.55
C ARG A 262 7.24 -8.51 17.70
N ARG A 263 7.53 -7.22 17.81
CA ARG A 263 8.85 -6.69 18.17
C ARG A 263 8.87 -6.33 19.64
N LEU A 264 9.93 -6.71 20.34
CA LEU A 264 10.22 -6.21 21.68
C LEU A 264 10.62 -4.73 21.58
N LYS A 265 10.00 -3.87 22.37
CA LYS A 265 10.41 -2.47 22.56
C LYS A 265 10.65 -2.21 24.03
N GLN A 266 11.81 -1.66 24.34
CA GLN A 266 12.13 -1.15 25.66
C GLN A 266 11.83 0.35 25.66
N GLU A 267 10.92 0.78 26.51
CA GLU A 267 10.57 2.19 26.72
C GLU A 267 10.88 2.57 28.17
N GLY A 268 11.11 3.85 28.43
CA GLY A 268 11.48 4.35 29.76
C GLY A 268 12.95 4.74 29.86
N SER A 269 13.33 5.30 31.00
CA SER A 269 14.74 5.61 31.28
C SER A 269 15.52 4.33 31.56
N GLU A 270 16.85 4.41 31.50
CA GLU A 270 17.72 3.29 31.91
C GLU A 270 17.43 2.78 33.33
N LEU A 271 16.90 3.65 34.19
CA LEU A 271 16.58 3.36 35.59
C LEU A 271 15.23 2.66 35.78
N GLU A 272 14.27 2.84 34.86
CA GLU A 272 12.96 2.18 34.90
C GLU A 272 12.54 1.65 33.52
N PRO A 273 13.18 0.58 33.04
CA PRO A 273 12.85 0.01 31.75
C PRO A 273 11.48 -0.69 31.81
N ARG A 274 10.60 -0.30 30.88
CA ARG A 274 9.31 -0.94 30.63
C ARG A 274 9.37 -1.70 29.33
N ILE A 275 9.17 -3.00 29.41
CA ILE A 275 9.10 -3.86 28.24
C ILE A 275 7.69 -3.78 27.65
N ARG A 276 7.61 -3.52 26.34
CA ARG A 276 6.39 -3.49 25.55
C ARG A 276 6.56 -4.35 24.30
N TYR A 277 5.46 -4.87 23.79
CA TYR A 277 5.43 -5.63 22.55
C TYR A 277 4.66 -4.85 21.48
N CYS A 278 5.35 -4.50 20.40
CA CYS A 278 4.76 -3.83 19.24
C CYS A 278 4.37 -4.88 18.19
N HIS A 279 3.09 -4.95 17.83
CA HIS A 279 2.65 -5.79 16.72
C HIS A 279 3.15 -5.22 15.39
N VAL A 280 3.78 -6.04 14.53
CA VAL A 280 4.48 -5.53 13.32
C VAL A 280 3.54 -5.01 12.25
N THR A 281 2.32 -5.54 12.18
CA THR A 281 1.35 -5.23 11.12
C THR A 281 0.35 -4.15 11.53
N SER A 282 -0.06 -4.13 12.80
CA SER A 282 -1.06 -3.16 13.31
C SER A 282 -0.45 -2.02 14.12
N GLY A 283 0.84 -2.11 14.47
CA GLY A 283 1.51 -1.11 15.32
C GLY A 283 1.02 -1.06 16.77
N LYS A 284 0.06 -1.91 17.16
CA LYS A 284 -0.51 -1.94 18.51
C LYS A 284 0.53 -2.36 19.54
N MET A 285 0.55 -1.65 20.66
CA MET A 285 1.45 -1.91 21.79
C MET A 285 0.72 -2.67 22.89
N THR A 286 1.29 -3.78 23.37
CA THR A 286 0.77 -4.52 24.53
C THR A 286 1.84 -4.65 25.63
N SER A 287 1.39 -4.74 26.88
CA SER A 287 2.26 -5.00 28.03
C SER A 287 2.55 -6.48 28.25
N SER A 288 1.68 -7.36 27.75
CA SER A 288 1.83 -8.82 27.81
C SER A 288 1.94 -9.42 26.41
N LEU A 289 2.62 -10.56 26.33
CA LEU A 289 2.71 -11.37 25.13
C LEU A 289 1.51 -12.34 25.07
N PRO A 290 0.72 -12.35 23.98
CA PRO A 290 -0.31 -13.37 23.78
C PRO A 290 0.31 -14.77 23.76
N ALA A 291 -0.43 -15.78 24.23
CA ALA A 291 0.06 -17.16 24.44
C ALA A 291 0.64 -17.87 23.19
N ARG A 292 0.48 -17.28 21.99
CA ARG A 292 0.97 -17.82 20.71
C ARG A 292 1.70 -16.80 19.83
N ALA A 293 2.02 -15.62 20.37
CA ALA A 293 2.66 -14.59 19.57
C ALA A 293 4.15 -14.91 19.33
N TYR A 294 4.56 -14.86 18.07
CA TYR A 294 5.97 -14.97 17.69
C TYR A 294 6.67 -13.64 17.96
N VAL A 295 7.72 -13.65 18.79
CA VAL A 295 8.54 -12.47 19.09
C VAL A 295 9.79 -12.54 18.23
N LEU A 296 10.06 -11.47 17.49
CA LEU A 296 11.27 -11.36 16.70
C LEU A 296 12.50 -11.28 17.62
N PRO A 297 13.61 -11.94 17.25
CA PRO A 297 14.87 -11.78 17.96
C PRO A 297 15.21 -10.30 18.06
N THR A 298 15.51 -9.81 19.26
CA THR A 298 15.90 -8.41 19.47
C THR A 298 17.21 -8.16 18.72
N THR A 299 17.15 -7.50 17.56
CA THR A 299 18.34 -6.84 17.03
C THR A 299 18.60 -5.67 17.97
N ILE A 300 19.62 -5.79 18.82
CA ILE A 300 20.12 -4.66 19.60
C ILE A 300 20.64 -3.66 18.55
N ILE A 301 19.84 -2.65 18.23
CA ILE A 301 20.33 -1.50 17.48
C ILE A 301 21.17 -0.73 18.48
N THR A 302 22.47 -1.00 18.49
CA THR A 302 23.45 -0.10 19.09
C THR A 302 23.41 1.18 18.25
N THR A 303 22.65 2.18 18.67
CA THR A 303 22.88 3.54 18.22
C THR A 303 24.26 3.92 18.73
N ASP A 304 25.25 3.87 17.85
CA ASP A 304 26.60 4.38 18.13
C ASP A 304 26.47 5.89 18.38
N PRO A 305 26.76 6.42 19.58
CA PRO A 305 26.64 7.84 19.90
C PRO A 305 27.68 8.71 19.19
N SER A 306 28.54 8.13 18.35
CA SER A 306 29.74 8.78 17.81
C SER A 306 29.50 9.63 16.56
N ALA A 307 28.27 9.74 16.04
CA ALA A 307 27.98 10.44 14.77
C ALA A 307 27.44 11.88 14.92
N GLU A 308 27.31 12.40 16.14
CA GLU A 308 27.00 13.82 16.38
C GLU A 308 28.16 14.52 17.10
N GLY A 309 29.11 15.06 16.33
CA GLY A 309 30.15 15.89 16.93
C GLY A 309 31.36 16.14 16.04
N SER A 310 31.19 16.85 14.92
CA SER A 310 32.28 17.59 14.26
C SER A 310 31.74 18.70 13.36
N SER A 311 31.24 19.79 13.96
CA SER A 311 31.24 21.09 13.30
C SER A 311 31.97 22.09 14.21
N SER A 312 33.30 22.11 14.11
CA SER A 312 34.11 23.19 14.67
C SER A 312 34.38 24.23 13.59
N VAL A 313 33.68 25.34 13.73
CA VAL A 313 34.03 26.72 13.41
C VAL A 313 35.49 26.95 12.96
N GLN A 314 35.68 27.55 11.79
CA GLN A 314 36.77 28.50 11.54
C GLN A 314 36.25 29.71 10.78
N ALA A 315 36.23 30.85 11.49
CA ALA A 315 36.22 32.19 10.93
C ALA A 315 37.46 32.91 11.49
N GLY A 316 38.25 33.56 10.64
CA GLY A 316 39.33 34.46 11.06
C GLY A 316 40.55 34.39 10.16
N GLY A 317 40.71 35.40 9.30
CA GLY A 317 41.88 35.62 8.44
C GLY A 317 41.51 36.32 7.15
#